data_AF-A0A919YPS1-F1
#
_entry.id   AF-A0A919YPS1-F1
#
_cell.length_a   1.000
_cell.length_b   1.000
_cell.length_c   1.000
_cell.angle_alpha   90.00
_cell.angle_beta   90.00
_cell.angle_gamma   90.00
#
_symmetry.space_group_name_H-M   'P 1'
#
loop_
_entity.id
_entity.type
_entity.pdbx_description
1 polymer ?
#
loop_
_entity_poly.entity_id
_entity_poly.type
_entity_poly.pdbx_seq_one_letter_code
_entity_poly.pdbx_strand_id
1 'polypeptide(L)'
;MLSFFKSLFKSTNEPREESISYRKTIDIEQFRQYQTSVAGITFENLDGSSRELIASRCRYGQKLLLTREPENPHDSKAVKILTQDGQQLGYLDKKEASDMQALLKGTSKTFSHVEAYFLEFTEFENDKGKLIPSCEICIRKYYKNKY
;
A
#
# COMPACT_ATOMS: atom_id res chain seq x y z
N MET A 1 28.83 15.06 -17.78
CA MET A 1 27.44 14.79 -17.32
C MET A 1 27.14 13.34 -17.67
N LEU A 2 26.92 12.37 -16.77
CA LEU A 2 26.77 12.35 -15.32
C LEU A 2 27.83 11.40 -14.72
N SER A 3 28.69 11.92 -13.86
CA SER A 3 29.69 11.15 -13.11
C SER A 3 29.67 11.63 -11.65
N PHE A 4 28.54 11.46 -10.97
CA PHE A 4 28.34 12.05 -9.63
C PHE A 4 27.98 11.07 -8.52
N PHE A 5 27.85 9.76 -8.78
CA PHE A 5 27.42 8.80 -7.74
C PHE A 5 28.44 7.71 -7.38
N LYS A 6 29.75 7.97 -7.53
CA LYS A 6 30.81 7.06 -7.05
C LYS A 6 31.70 7.62 -5.92
N SER A 7 31.31 8.70 -5.27
CA SER A 7 32.17 9.35 -4.25
C SER A 7 31.47 9.72 -2.95
N LEU A 8 30.68 8.81 -2.36
CA LEU A 8 30.20 8.99 -0.99
C LEU A 8 30.18 7.68 -0.18
N PHE A 9 31.23 6.86 -0.32
CA PHE A 9 31.54 5.80 0.65
C PHE A 9 32.92 6.08 1.23
N LYS A 10 32.98 7.08 2.12
CA LYS A 10 34.05 7.20 3.10
C LYS A 10 33.41 7.15 4.48
N SER A 11 33.79 6.12 5.21
CA SER A 11 33.48 5.85 6.61
C SER A 11 33.65 7.10 7.48
N THR A 12 32.56 7.59 8.05
CA THR A 12 32.54 8.33 9.31
C THR A 12 31.37 7.83 10.16
N ASN A 13 31.69 7.47 11.40
CA ASN A 13 30.74 7.05 12.43
C ASN A 13 29.89 8.26 12.86
N GLU A 14 28.81 8.53 12.13
CA GLU A 14 27.71 9.41 12.57
C GLU A 14 26.42 8.57 12.70
N PRO A 15 25.53 8.87 13.66
CA PRO A 15 24.33 8.07 13.89
C PRO A 15 23.40 8.11 12.68
N ARG A 16 22.97 6.94 12.18
CA ARG A 16 22.02 6.82 11.06
C ARG A 16 20.61 7.22 11.53
N GLU A 17 20.26 8.50 11.42
CA GLU A 17 18.89 8.99 11.70
C GLU A 17 17.93 8.95 10.49
N GLU A 18 18.36 8.56 9.30
CA GLU A 18 17.51 8.71 8.08
C GLU A 18 17.14 7.39 7.39
N SER A 19 16.33 6.57 8.05
CA SER A 19 15.62 5.46 7.37
C SER A 19 14.18 5.26 7.88
N ILE A 20 13.52 6.36 8.24
CA ILE A 20 12.06 6.36 8.42
C ILE A 20 11.43 6.86 7.12
N SER A 21 11.00 5.89 6.31
CA SER A 21 10.06 5.96 5.18
C SER A 21 9.25 7.26 5.09
N TYR A 22 9.52 8.06 4.05
CA TYR A 22 8.81 9.28 3.63
C TYR A 22 7.40 8.98 3.09
N ARG A 23 6.55 8.24 3.83
CA ARG A 23 5.10 8.13 3.53
C ARG A 23 4.48 9.51 3.75
N LYS A 24 4.47 10.33 2.71
CA LYS A 24 3.95 11.70 2.72
C LYS A 24 2.46 11.64 3.02
N THR A 25 2.09 11.88 4.27
CA THR A 25 0.70 12.12 4.63
C THR A 25 0.35 13.52 4.16
N ILE A 26 -0.64 13.63 3.29
CA ILE A 26 -1.22 14.90 2.86
C ILE A 26 -2.58 15.00 3.54
N ASP A 27 -2.71 15.95 4.45
CA ASP A 27 -3.97 16.24 5.13
C ASP A 27 -4.49 17.58 4.57
N ILE A 28 -5.57 17.52 3.79
CA ILE A 28 -6.26 18.70 3.26
C ILE A 28 -7.71 18.70 3.72
N GLU A 29 -8.39 19.82 3.60
CA GLU A 29 -9.75 20.02 4.13
C GLU A 29 -10.74 18.90 3.77
N GLN A 30 -10.61 18.29 2.58
CA GLN A 30 -11.52 17.25 2.11
C GLN A 30 -11.09 15.82 2.48
N PHE A 31 -9.79 15.54 2.56
CA PHE A 31 -9.29 14.18 2.79
C PHE A 31 -7.90 14.13 3.42
N ARG A 32 -7.64 13.01 4.10
CA ARG A 32 -6.29 12.56 4.44
C ARG A 32 -5.82 11.52 3.43
N GLN A 33 -4.65 11.74 2.85
CA GLN A 33 -4.00 10.85 1.91
C GLN A 33 -2.66 10.35 2.45
N TYR A 34 -2.35 9.08 2.21
CA TYR A 34 -1.04 8.50 2.51
C TYR A 34 -0.76 7.29 1.60
N GLN A 35 0.51 6.89 1.54
CA GLN A 35 0.94 5.72 0.78
C GLN A 35 1.13 4.51 1.71
N THR A 36 0.88 3.31 1.20
CA THR A 36 1.19 2.06 1.90
C THR A 36 1.48 0.93 0.93
N SER A 37 2.22 -0.07 1.42
CA SER A 37 2.62 -1.24 0.67
C SER A 37 1.52 -2.32 0.71
N VAL A 38 1.35 -3.05 -0.38
CA VAL A 38 0.45 -4.20 -0.46
C VAL A 38 1.11 -5.42 0.17
N ALA A 39 0.48 -5.97 1.20
CA ALA A 39 0.93 -7.20 1.84
C ALA A 39 0.56 -8.44 1.02
N GLY A 40 1.47 -9.42 0.99
CA GLY A 40 1.22 -10.72 0.38
C GLY A 40 1.19 -10.71 -1.16
N ILE A 41 1.92 -9.77 -1.77
CA ILE A 41 2.04 -9.66 -3.24
C ILE A 41 2.69 -10.90 -3.87
N THR A 42 3.57 -11.61 -3.14
CA THR A 42 4.28 -12.80 -3.63
C THR A 42 3.47 -14.10 -3.57
N PHE A 43 2.23 -14.06 -3.11
CA PHE A 43 1.37 -15.24 -3.03
C PHE A 43 0.44 -15.33 -4.24
N GLU A 44 0.03 -16.54 -4.58
CA GLU A 44 -1.04 -16.76 -5.54
C GLU A 44 -2.41 -16.47 -4.91
N ASN A 45 -3.37 -16.15 -5.77
CA ASN A 45 -4.78 -16.11 -5.40
C ASN A 45 -5.35 -17.54 -5.30
N LEU A 46 -6.54 -17.67 -4.70
CA LEU A 46 -7.21 -18.97 -4.54
C LEU A 46 -7.52 -19.68 -5.87
N ASP A 47 -7.67 -18.90 -6.95
CA ASP A 47 -7.89 -19.39 -8.31
C ASP A 47 -6.59 -19.71 -9.06
N GLY A 48 -5.43 -19.61 -8.39
CA GLY A 48 -4.10 -19.83 -8.98
C GLY A 48 -3.55 -18.64 -9.76
N SER A 49 -4.25 -17.50 -9.83
CA SER A 49 -3.72 -16.32 -10.52
C SER A 49 -2.57 -15.66 -9.74
N SER A 50 -1.56 -15.17 -10.46
CA SER A 50 -0.39 -14.49 -9.87
C SER A 50 -0.70 -13.03 -9.58
N ARG A 51 -0.61 -12.64 -8.29
CA ARG A 51 -0.80 -11.25 -7.85
C ARG A 51 0.27 -10.31 -8.42
N GLU A 52 1.51 -10.76 -8.55
CA GLU A 52 2.60 -10.01 -9.19
C GLU A 52 2.28 -9.73 -10.67
N LEU A 53 1.78 -10.72 -11.40
CA LEU A 53 1.40 -10.56 -12.80
C LEU A 53 0.20 -9.61 -12.96
N ILE A 54 -0.75 -9.63 -12.02
CA ILE A 54 -1.87 -8.68 -12.02
C ILE A 54 -1.37 -7.26 -11.70
N ALA A 55 -0.51 -7.10 -10.69
CA ALA A 55 0.04 -5.81 -10.29
C ALA A 55 0.90 -5.16 -11.38
N SER A 56 1.74 -5.95 -12.07
CA SER A 56 2.57 -5.46 -13.19
C SER A 56 1.75 -4.95 -14.39
N ARG A 57 0.46 -5.29 -14.48
CA ARG A 57 -0.47 -4.80 -15.50
C ARG A 57 -1.27 -3.57 -15.07
N CYS A 58 -1.23 -3.23 -13.78
CA CYS A 58 -1.91 -2.06 -13.25
C CYS A 58 -1.21 -0.77 -13.70
N ARG A 59 -1.98 0.31 -13.85
CA ARG A 59 -1.47 1.62 -14.25
C ARG A 59 -1.46 2.58 -13.06
N TYR A 60 -0.48 3.47 -13.00
CA TYR A 60 -0.45 4.56 -12.03
C TYR A 60 -1.79 5.32 -12.02
N GLY A 61 -2.36 5.54 -10.83
CA GLY A 61 -3.63 6.22 -10.64
C GLY A 61 -4.87 5.36 -10.93
N GLN A 62 -4.73 4.09 -11.30
CA GLN A 62 -5.85 3.17 -11.46
C GLN A 62 -6.57 2.98 -10.12
N LYS A 63 -7.91 3.08 -10.12
CA LYS A 63 -8.73 2.89 -8.92
C LYS A 63 -8.69 1.42 -8.48
N LEU A 64 -8.61 1.21 -7.17
CA LEU A 64 -8.63 -0.10 -6.52
C LEU A 64 -9.84 -0.18 -5.57
N LEU A 65 -10.25 -1.42 -5.28
CA LEU A 65 -11.31 -1.73 -4.32
C LEU A 65 -10.69 -2.24 -3.02
N LEU A 66 -11.22 -1.75 -1.88
CA LEU A 66 -10.90 -2.25 -0.55
C LEU A 66 -12.08 -3.05 -0.02
N THR A 67 -11.90 -4.35 0.19
CA THR A 67 -12.99 -5.25 0.62
C THR A 67 -12.61 -5.98 1.91
N ARG A 68 -13.44 -5.86 2.95
CA ARG A 68 -13.29 -6.63 4.19
C ARG A 68 -13.43 -8.13 3.92
N GLU A 69 -12.62 -8.93 4.61
CA GLU A 69 -12.71 -10.39 4.62
C GLU A 69 -12.83 -10.91 6.06
N PRO A 70 -14.00 -10.76 6.71
CA PRO A 70 -14.17 -11.13 8.12
C PRO A 70 -13.98 -12.61 8.41
N GLU A 71 -14.24 -13.46 7.43
CA GLU A 71 -14.08 -14.92 7.51
C GLU A 71 -12.65 -15.36 7.15
N ASN A 72 -11.70 -14.44 6.99
CA ASN A 72 -10.31 -14.81 6.74
C ASN A 72 -9.78 -15.59 7.96
N PRO A 73 -9.24 -16.81 7.76
CA PRO A 73 -8.86 -17.70 8.86
C PRO A 73 -7.66 -17.19 9.67
N HIS A 74 -6.89 -16.25 9.12
CA HIS A 74 -5.69 -15.70 9.77
C HIS A 74 -5.96 -14.38 10.48
N ASP A 75 -6.88 -13.55 9.95
CA ASP A 75 -7.20 -12.24 10.50
C ASP A 75 -8.62 -11.79 10.13
N SER A 76 -9.54 -11.76 11.10
CA SER A 76 -10.92 -11.27 10.89
C SER A 76 -11.04 -9.78 10.55
N LYS A 77 -9.93 -9.05 10.61
CA LYS A 77 -9.80 -7.66 10.14
C LYS A 77 -9.13 -7.56 8.78
N ALA A 78 -8.84 -8.66 8.08
CA ALA A 78 -8.23 -8.62 6.76
C ALA A 78 -9.04 -7.74 5.79
N VAL A 79 -8.32 -6.95 4.99
CA VAL A 79 -8.89 -6.11 3.93
C VAL A 79 -8.14 -6.42 2.64
N LYS A 80 -8.85 -7.04 1.69
CA LYS A 80 -8.36 -7.32 0.34
C LYS A 80 -8.24 -6.02 -0.45
N ILE A 81 -7.18 -5.96 -1.26
CA ILE A 81 -6.95 -4.93 -2.26
C ILE A 81 -7.19 -5.58 -3.62
N LEU A 82 -8.20 -5.11 -4.35
CA LEU A 82 -8.61 -5.66 -5.63
C LEU A 82 -8.52 -4.61 -6.74
N THR A 83 -8.32 -5.05 -7.96
CA THR A 83 -8.60 -4.26 -9.16
C THR A 83 -10.11 -4.05 -9.33
N GLN A 84 -10.52 -3.16 -10.25
CA GLN A 84 -11.95 -2.89 -10.48
C GLN A 84 -12.70 -4.08 -11.09
N ASP A 85 -12.01 -4.97 -11.79
CA ASP A 85 -12.51 -6.25 -12.31
C ASP A 85 -12.43 -7.40 -11.29
N GLY A 86 -12.03 -7.10 -10.04
CA GLY A 86 -12.10 -8.03 -8.92
C GLY A 86 -10.87 -8.93 -8.74
N GLN A 87 -9.80 -8.73 -9.52
CA GLN A 87 -8.56 -9.48 -9.35
C GLN A 87 -7.81 -9.00 -8.11
N GLN A 88 -7.40 -9.93 -7.25
CA GLN A 88 -6.74 -9.58 -5.99
C GLN A 88 -5.26 -9.28 -6.22
N LEU A 89 -4.79 -8.16 -5.65
CA LEU A 89 -3.38 -7.76 -5.59
C LEU A 89 -2.72 -8.17 -4.27
N GLY A 90 -3.50 -8.29 -3.20
CA GLY A 90 -3.01 -8.63 -1.87
C GLY A 90 -3.92 -8.07 -0.79
N TYR A 91 -3.33 -7.66 0.33
CA TYR A 91 -4.02 -7.16 1.51
C TYR A 91 -3.42 -5.83 1.99
N LEU A 92 -4.20 -5.05 2.73
CA LEU A 92 -3.61 -4.03 3.62
C LEU A 92 -2.80 -4.72 4.71
N ASP A 93 -1.72 -4.09 5.17
CA ASP A 93 -1.02 -4.56 6.37
C ASP A 93 -1.97 -4.59 7.57
N LYS A 94 -1.65 -5.42 8.57
CA LYS A 94 -2.52 -5.70 9.71
C LYS A 94 -2.94 -4.44 10.48
N LYS A 95 -2.04 -3.46 10.61
CA LYS A 95 -2.32 -2.22 11.34
C LYS A 95 -3.31 -1.39 10.54
N GLU A 96 -3.03 -1.16 9.25
CA GLU A 96 -3.91 -0.39 8.37
C GLU A 96 -5.27 -1.06 8.18
N ALA A 97 -5.31 -2.38 8.06
CA ALA A 97 -6.53 -3.16 7.99
C ALA A 97 -7.39 -2.99 9.25
N SER A 98 -6.78 -2.95 10.44
CA SER A 98 -7.48 -2.67 11.70
C SER A 98 -8.00 -1.23 11.78
N ASP A 99 -7.22 -0.26 11.34
CA ASP A 99 -7.60 1.16 11.34
C ASP A 99 -8.72 1.47 10.33
N MET A 100 -8.83 0.66 9.27
CA MET A 100 -9.84 0.82 8.22
C MET A 100 -11.24 0.32 8.61
N GLN A 101 -11.37 -0.45 9.70
CA GLN A 101 -12.59 -1.19 10.00
C GLN A 101 -13.84 -0.33 10.18
N ALA A 102 -13.75 0.73 10.98
CA ALA A 102 -14.88 1.62 11.19
C ALA A 102 -15.27 2.34 9.89
N LEU A 103 -14.28 2.69 9.06
CA LEU A 103 -14.53 3.37 7.79
C LEU A 103 -15.22 2.46 6.78
N LEU A 104 -14.75 1.22 6.60
CA LEU A 104 -15.37 0.25 5.69
C LEU A 104 -16.73 -0.25 6.17
N LYS A 105 -17.01 -0.19 7.48
CA LYS A 105 -18.33 -0.46 8.04
C LYS A 105 -19.28 0.74 7.98
N GLY A 106 -18.80 1.92 7.54
CA GLY A 106 -19.58 3.17 7.56
C GLY A 106 -19.82 3.75 8.96
N THR A 107 -19.22 3.18 10.00
CA THR A 107 -19.40 3.60 11.41
C THR A 107 -18.35 4.59 11.88
N SER A 108 -17.38 4.95 11.03
CA SER A 108 -16.36 5.97 11.33
C SER A 108 -17.02 7.30 11.69
N LYS A 109 -16.58 7.91 12.79
CA LYS A 109 -17.02 9.25 13.21
C LYS A 109 -16.32 10.37 12.45
N THR A 110 -15.14 10.09 11.90
CA THR A 110 -14.24 11.09 11.30
C THR A 110 -14.32 11.09 9.78
N PHE A 111 -14.39 9.90 9.17
CA PHE A 111 -14.29 9.73 7.73
C PHE A 111 -15.61 9.21 7.15
N SER A 112 -15.97 9.68 5.96
CA SER A 112 -17.19 9.33 5.25
C SER A 112 -16.98 8.11 4.34
N HIS A 113 -15.91 8.10 3.57
CA HIS A 113 -15.54 7.02 2.66
C HIS A 113 -14.02 6.96 2.44
N VAL A 114 -13.58 5.89 1.79
CA VAL A 114 -12.18 5.65 1.43
C VAL A 114 -12.07 5.34 -0.05
N GLU A 115 -11.01 5.83 -0.67
CA GLU A 115 -10.59 5.45 -2.00
C GLU A 115 -9.16 4.94 -1.98
N ALA A 116 -8.85 3.99 -2.86
CA ALA A 116 -7.51 3.45 -3.05
C ALA A 116 -7.12 3.56 -4.53
N TYR A 117 -5.86 3.88 -4.77
CA TYR A 117 -5.29 4.06 -6.10
C TYR A 117 -3.97 3.33 -6.20
N PHE A 118 -3.76 2.59 -7.27
CA PHE A 118 -2.47 1.99 -7.58
C PHE A 118 -1.43 3.09 -7.84
N LEU A 119 -0.23 2.93 -7.28
CA LEU A 119 0.89 3.82 -7.57
C LEU A 119 1.90 3.10 -8.45
N GLU A 120 2.55 2.08 -7.91
CA GLU A 120 3.65 1.40 -8.59
C GLU A 120 3.77 -0.07 -8.18
N PHE A 121 4.34 -0.83 -9.10
CA PHE A 121 4.85 -2.17 -8.86
C PHE A 121 6.32 -2.17 -9.29
N THR A 122 7.21 -2.51 -8.37
CA THR A 122 8.66 -2.48 -8.56
C THR A 122 9.28 -3.77 -8.03
N GLU A 123 10.47 -4.08 -8.49
CA GLU A 123 11.28 -5.16 -7.94
C GLU A 123 12.60 -4.57 -7.48
N PHE A 124 13.03 -4.93 -6.27
CA PHE A 124 14.34 -4.51 -5.75
C PHE A 124 15.15 -5.73 -5.33
N GLU A 125 16.45 -5.66 -5.56
CA GLU A 125 17.37 -6.72 -5.17
C GLU A 125 17.74 -6.58 -3.69
N ASN A 126 17.62 -7.67 -2.92
CA ASN A 126 18.11 -7.70 -1.55
C ASN A 126 19.61 -8.03 -1.49
N ASP A 127 20.20 -7.97 -0.29
CA ASP A 127 21.63 -8.25 -0.05
C ASP A 127 22.11 -9.63 -0.53
N LYS A 128 21.19 -10.55 -0.87
CA LYS A 128 21.48 -11.89 -1.37
C LYS A 128 21.29 -12.04 -2.88
N GLY A 129 21.07 -10.94 -3.61
CA GLY A 129 20.83 -10.98 -5.05
C GLY A 129 19.43 -11.42 -5.43
N LYS A 130 18.50 -11.53 -4.48
CA LYS A 130 17.12 -11.95 -4.76
C LYS A 130 16.26 -10.72 -5.03
N LEU A 131 15.57 -10.72 -6.17
CA LEU A 131 14.52 -9.75 -6.49
C LEU A 131 13.33 -9.94 -5.55
N ILE A 132 12.90 -8.84 -4.95
CA ILE A 132 11.75 -8.74 -4.07
C ILE A 132 10.74 -7.81 -4.74
N PRO A 133 9.55 -8.32 -5.10
CA PRO A 133 8.49 -7.48 -5.62
C PRO A 133 7.89 -6.62 -4.51
N SER A 134 7.63 -5.36 -4.84
CA SER A 134 6.95 -4.36 -4.03
C SER A 134 5.79 -3.80 -4.81
N CYS A 135 4.67 -3.58 -4.13
CA CYS A 135 3.53 -2.88 -4.70
C CYS A 135 3.09 -1.79 -3.73
N GLU A 136 3.01 -0.56 -4.21
CA GLU A 136 2.60 0.61 -3.44
C GLU A 136 1.26 1.14 -3.93
N ILE A 137 0.41 1.54 -2.97
CA ILE A 137 -0.88 2.15 -3.22
C ILE A 137 -1.03 3.46 -2.45
N CYS A 138 -1.90 4.32 -2.94
CA CYS A 138 -2.33 5.53 -2.29
C CYS A 138 -3.73 5.33 -1.70
N ILE A 139 -3.90 5.68 -0.43
CA ILE A 139 -5.19 5.66 0.26
C ILE A 139 -5.62 7.09 0.50
N ARG A 140 -6.88 7.41 0.17
CA ARG A 140 -7.56 8.66 0.53
C ARG A 140 -8.73 8.37 1.45
N LYS A 141 -8.69 8.90 2.67
CA LYS A 141 -9.80 8.87 3.63
C LYS A 141 -10.47 10.24 3.61
N TYR A 142 -11.70 10.31 3.14
CA TYR A 142 -12.45 11.56 3.01
C TYR A 142 -13.12 11.91 4.33
N TYR A 143 -12.99 13.15 4.79
CA TYR A 143 -13.61 13.60 6.02
C TYR A 143 -15.15 13.58 5.89
N LYS A 144 -15.84 13.44 7.02
CA LYS A 144 -17.26 13.79 7.10
C LYS A 144 -17.34 15.32 7.07
N ASN A 145 -18.02 15.89 6.08
CA ASN A 145 -18.31 17.32 6.08
C ASN A 145 -19.14 17.66 7.32
N LYS A 146 -18.62 18.55 8.16
CA LYS A 146 -19.36 19.16 9.26
C LYS A 146 -20.14 20.35 8.70
N TYR A 147 -21.29 20.10 8.10
CA TYR A 147 -22.31 21.13 7.86
C TYR A 147 -23.59 20.70 8.57
#